data_AF-A0A7I8EXH9-F1
#
_entry.id   AF-A0A7I8EXH9-F1
#
_cell.length_a   1.000
_cell.length_b   1.000
_cell.length_c   1.000
_cell.angle_alpha   90.00
_cell.angle_beta   90.00
_cell.angle_gamma   90.00
#
_symmetry.space_group_name_H-M   'P 1'
#
loop_
_entity.id
_entity.type
_entity.pdbx_description
1 polymer ?
#
loop_
_entity_poly.entity_id
_entity_poly.type
_entity_poly.pdbx_seq_one_letter_code
_entity_poly.pdbx_strand_id
1 'polypeptide(L)'
;MFQATSPTLVLGVLIAGVALLLYGVRQITDAVQRATDARVQRALTQLVRYPMAAFGLGTLATALMQSSSAMSSLLVGLVSANLIPLSAAIVMLLGANVGSTLVVQLLALHITDYALELVGLGALIALVTRGTHFRRLGQVCLAFGLIVLGLAALSLGSQPIAASPLTASVLSTLAGAPMVLLLIGAILAMVLSSSAASIGLILTLAASGSLPAVAALALMLGANVGTTLTALLSSVQEGTLAGRRLALVHTGTKLAGALVLLALLGPLASPLAHLWSNAGTQVAMMHLGFNLVLAVLFVPLATPLARLMERLLPEPTSAQGTHVGPRYLDPKALAQPAVALGQATREVLRMAEVVTEMLEHSLDAFEDGAGDLHASMEALNDQLDELNAAVKGYLTQLDEEHMTEAQARQEIALLYIITDLQVIGEAVATRLMILARRKRHGELLFSEEGREDLLLYHQEILEAFQQVLAALATHDQELVNTFLEQKKERSHLKRELHLRHMRRLRAGNTLSLASSSIHLDLLDAMGEMLSHITAMAYALRESMEKPETWTAPEAPEAPEAPDAAITIATVEALEQVKGP
;
A
#
# COMPACT_ATOMS: atom_id res chain seq x y z
N MET A 1 -47.48 3.40 10.55
CA MET A 1 -46.06 3.76 10.44
C MET A 1 -45.91 5.14 11.08
N PHE A 2 -45.12 5.24 12.16
CA PHE A 2 -45.12 6.30 13.19
C PHE A 2 -45.66 7.69 12.76
N GLN A 3 -46.88 8.04 13.16
CA GLN A 3 -47.25 9.46 13.25
C GLN A 3 -46.55 10.02 14.49
N ALA A 4 -45.34 10.54 14.29
CA ALA A 4 -44.58 11.20 15.34
C ALA A 4 -45.24 12.55 15.64
N THR A 5 -46.24 12.56 16.52
CA THR A 5 -46.98 13.76 16.91
C THR A 5 -46.27 14.53 18.03
N SER A 6 -45.40 13.88 18.80
CA SER A 6 -44.57 14.55 19.82
C SER A 6 -43.16 14.89 19.28
N PRO A 7 -42.60 16.06 19.63
CA PRO A 7 -41.22 16.42 19.27
C PRO A 7 -40.17 15.40 19.71
N THR A 8 -40.42 14.71 20.83
CA THR A 8 -39.56 13.63 21.34
C THR A 8 -39.56 12.40 20.44
N LEU A 9 -40.73 11.99 19.93
CA LEU A 9 -40.84 10.89 18.97
C LEU A 9 -40.20 11.26 17.63
N VAL A 10 -40.38 12.50 17.18
CA VAL A 10 -39.74 13.01 15.95
C VAL A 10 -38.21 12.91 16.06
N LEU A 11 -37.64 13.43 17.15
CA LEU A 11 -36.20 13.37 17.39
C LEU A 11 -35.71 11.92 17.52
N GLY A 12 -36.46 11.06 18.22
CA GLY A 12 -36.13 9.64 18.37
C GLY A 12 -36.11 8.90 17.02
N VAL A 13 -37.09 9.16 16.15
CA VAL A 13 -37.16 8.57 14.80
C VAL A 13 -35.99 9.05 13.93
N LEU A 14 -35.61 10.33 14.03
CA LEU A 14 -34.46 10.86 13.29
C LEU A 14 -33.14 10.25 13.77
N ILE A 15 -32.91 10.19 15.08
CA ILE A 15 -31.70 9.57 15.66
C ILE A 15 -31.62 8.08 15.28
N ALA A 16 -32.73 7.34 15.42
CA ALA A 16 -32.79 5.94 15.02
C ALA A 16 -32.54 5.78 13.51
N GLY A 17 -33.11 6.65 12.69
CA GLY A 17 -32.88 6.66 11.25
C GLY A 17 -31.42 6.89 10.87
N VAL A 18 -30.75 7.88 11.48
CA VAL A 18 -29.30 8.10 11.32
C VAL A 18 -28.51 6.89 11.77
N ALA A 19 -28.80 6.34 12.96
CA ALA A 19 -28.07 5.20 13.51
C ALA A 19 -28.19 3.95 12.62
N LEU A 20 -29.40 3.63 12.14
CA LEU A 20 -29.65 2.52 11.22
C LEU A 20 -28.93 2.73 9.88
N LEU A 21 -28.97 3.95 9.34
CA LEU A 21 -28.27 4.31 8.11
C LEU A 21 -26.75 4.09 8.26
N LEU A 22 -26.15 4.68 9.29
CA LEU A 22 -24.70 4.59 9.53
C LEU A 22 -24.27 3.14 9.81
N TYR A 23 -25.06 2.39 10.59
CA TYR A 23 -24.77 0.99 10.89
C TYR A 23 -24.88 0.10 9.64
N GLY A 24 -25.91 0.30 8.82
CA GLY A 24 -26.05 -0.42 7.56
C GLY A 24 -24.92 -0.12 6.58
N VAL A 25 -24.52 1.15 6.45
CA VAL A 25 -23.36 1.56 5.64
C VAL A 25 -22.09 0.86 6.15
N ARG A 26 -21.84 0.88 7.48
CA ARG A 26 -20.67 0.21 8.07
C ARG A 26 -20.66 -1.29 7.77
N GLN A 27 -21.79 -1.99 7.91
CA GLN A 27 -21.84 -3.42 7.63
C GLN A 27 -21.60 -3.76 6.15
N ILE A 28 -22.10 -2.94 5.22
CA ILE A 28 -21.77 -3.10 3.79
C ILE A 28 -20.26 -2.91 3.59
N THR A 29 -19.68 -1.87 4.17
CA THR A 29 -18.24 -1.61 4.11
C THR A 29 -17.44 -2.81 4.61
N ASP A 30 -17.76 -3.33 5.80
CA ASP A 30 -17.06 -4.48 6.40
C ASP A 30 -17.24 -5.77 5.56
N ALA A 31 -18.42 -5.97 4.96
CA ALA A 31 -18.68 -7.13 4.11
C ALA A 31 -17.90 -7.07 2.79
N VAL A 32 -17.78 -5.87 2.20
CA VAL A 32 -17.04 -5.69 0.95
C VAL A 32 -15.54 -5.71 1.18
N GLN A 33 -15.04 -5.11 2.25
CA GLN A 33 -13.63 -5.19 2.63
C GLN A 33 -13.19 -6.65 2.84
N ARG A 34 -13.99 -7.45 3.55
CA ARG A 34 -13.73 -8.90 3.75
C ARG A 34 -13.90 -9.75 2.48
N ALA A 35 -14.64 -9.27 1.48
CA ALA A 35 -14.77 -9.93 0.19
C ALA A 35 -13.65 -9.56 -0.80
N THR A 36 -12.87 -8.53 -0.49
CA THR A 36 -11.77 -8.04 -1.34
C THR A 36 -10.49 -8.78 -0.97
N ASP A 37 -10.28 -9.95 -1.56
CA ASP A 37 -9.06 -10.75 -1.37
C ASP A 37 -7.80 -10.08 -1.96
N ALA A 38 -6.62 -10.51 -1.51
CA ALA A 38 -5.31 -10.09 -2.02
C ALA A 38 -5.12 -10.26 -3.56
N ARG A 39 -5.95 -11.09 -4.21
CA ARG A 39 -5.99 -11.27 -5.67
C ARG A 39 -6.59 -10.07 -6.40
N VAL A 40 -7.60 -9.44 -5.79
CA VAL A 40 -8.18 -8.20 -6.31
C VAL A 40 -7.10 -7.13 -6.21
N GLN A 41 -6.43 -6.97 -5.07
CA GLN A 41 -5.34 -6.00 -4.92
C GLN A 41 -4.18 -6.22 -5.92
N ARG A 42 -3.76 -7.48 -6.19
CA ARG A 42 -2.71 -7.81 -7.17
C ARG A 42 -3.10 -7.60 -8.64
N ALA A 43 -4.33 -7.97 -9.03
CA ALA A 43 -4.82 -7.69 -10.39
C ALA A 43 -4.94 -6.17 -10.63
N LEU A 44 -5.22 -5.42 -9.57
CA LEU A 44 -5.41 -3.98 -9.62
C LEU A 44 -4.08 -3.22 -9.75
N THR A 45 -2.96 -3.69 -9.17
CA THR A 45 -1.64 -3.04 -9.31
C THR A 45 -1.04 -3.19 -10.71
N GLN A 46 -1.25 -4.32 -11.40
CA GLN A 46 -0.77 -4.53 -12.78
C GLN A 46 -1.51 -3.68 -13.82
N LEU A 47 -2.77 -3.31 -13.54
CA LEU A 47 -3.63 -2.54 -14.45
C LEU A 47 -3.46 -1.00 -14.32
N VAL A 48 -2.75 -0.50 -13.30
CA VAL A 48 -2.58 0.96 -13.06
C VAL A 48 -1.84 1.68 -14.19
N ARG A 49 -1.08 0.95 -15.02
CA ARG A 49 -0.30 1.52 -16.13
C ARG A 49 -1.16 2.21 -17.20
N TYR A 50 -2.46 1.92 -17.29
CA TYR A 50 -3.37 2.54 -18.26
C TYR A 50 -4.38 3.49 -17.57
N PRO A 51 -4.52 4.76 -18.01
CA PRO A 51 -5.42 5.73 -17.37
C PRO A 51 -6.88 5.25 -17.24
N MET A 52 -7.43 4.59 -18.27
CA MET A 52 -8.80 4.08 -18.20
C MET A 52 -8.96 2.91 -17.24
N ALA A 53 -7.94 2.05 -17.14
CA ALA A 53 -7.93 0.97 -16.17
C ALA A 53 -7.77 1.51 -14.74
N ALA A 54 -6.92 2.51 -14.53
CA ALA A 54 -6.78 3.24 -13.27
C ALA A 54 -8.10 3.92 -12.85
N PHE A 55 -8.80 4.58 -13.78
CA PHE A 55 -10.11 5.17 -13.52
C PHE A 55 -11.16 4.11 -13.13
N GLY A 56 -11.25 3.03 -13.91
CA GLY A 56 -12.18 1.93 -13.65
C GLY A 56 -11.90 1.24 -12.31
N LEU A 57 -10.62 1.05 -11.98
CA LEU A 57 -10.17 0.54 -10.70
C LEU A 57 -10.57 1.46 -9.55
N GLY A 58 -10.32 2.76 -9.63
CA GLY A 58 -10.74 3.71 -8.58
C GLY A 58 -12.25 3.71 -8.38
N THR A 59 -13.01 3.65 -9.49
CA THR A 59 -14.47 3.56 -9.50
C THR A 59 -14.94 2.30 -8.78
N LEU A 60 -14.44 1.14 -9.17
CA LEU A 60 -14.81 -0.14 -8.59
C LEU A 60 -14.38 -0.23 -7.13
N ALA A 61 -13.14 0.12 -6.80
CA ALA A 61 -12.62 0.09 -5.45
C ALA A 61 -13.43 0.97 -4.51
N THR A 62 -13.83 2.18 -4.92
CA THR A 62 -14.64 3.05 -4.05
C THR A 62 -16.10 2.63 -3.99
N ALA A 63 -16.65 2.12 -5.10
CA ALA A 63 -17.97 1.51 -5.10
C ALA A 63 -18.04 0.30 -4.17
N LEU A 64 -16.94 -0.41 -4.03
CA LEU A 64 -16.82 -1.54 -3.12
C LEU A 64 -16.59 -1.06 -1.67
N MET A 65 -15.56 -0.26 -1.43
CA MET A 65 -15.18 0.22 -0.10
C MET A 65 -16.15 1.25 0.49
N GLN A 66 -17.01 1.87 -0.32
CA GLN A 66 -17.99 2.90 0.07
C GLN A 66 -17.39 4.14 0.77
N SER A 67 -16.06 4.27 0.71
CA SER A 67 -15.32 5.31 1.41
C SER A 67 -14.29 5.92 0.46
N SER A 68 -14.61 7.09 -0.06
CA SER A 68 -13.69 7.88 -0.88
C SER A 68 -12.51 8.43 -0.06
N SER A 69 -12.66 8.58 1.26
CA SER A 69 -11.56 8.93 2.17
C SER A 69 -10.60 7.76 2.38
N ALA A 70 -11.10 6.53 2.56
CA ALA A 70 -10.24 5.34 2.65
C ALA A 70 -9.47 5.11 1.34
N MET A 71 -10.13 5.27 0.19
CA MET A 71 -9.45 5.20 -1.11
C MET A 71 -8.40 6.30 -1.26
N SER A 72 -8.71 7.53 -0.84
CA SER A 72 -7.76 8.65 -0.87
C SER A 72 -6.52 8.34 -0.04
N SER A 73 -6.69 7.84 1.19
CA SER A 73 -5.57 7.47 2.07
C SER A 73 -4.70 6.35 1.48
N LEU A 74 -5.33 5.31 0.91
CA LEU A 74 -4.63 4.24 0.21
C LEU A 74 -3.79 4.79 -0.96
N LEU A 75 -4.36 5.69 -1.77
CA LEU A 75 -3.64 6.32 -2.88
C LEU A 75 -2.50 7.20 -2.38
N VAL A 76 -2.70 7.96 -1.30
CA VAL A 76 -1.62 8.71 -0.66
C VAL A 76 -0.49 7.77 -0.27
N GLY A 77 -0.79 6.63 0.34
CA GLY A 77 0.20 5.63 0.72
C GLY A 77 0.97 5.07 -0.48
N LEU A 78 0.26 4.64 -1.53
CA LEU A 78 0.88 4.10 -2.75
C LEU A 78 1.75 5.13 -3.48
N VAL A 79 1.34 6.41 -3.53
CA VAL A 79 2.15 7.48 -4.14
C VAL A 79 3.34 7.83 -3.24
N SER A 80 3.15 7.88 -1.92
CA SER A 80 4.24 8.13 -0.96
C SER A 80 5.29 7.02 -1.02
N ALA A 81 4.84 5.79 -1.31
CA ALA A 81 5.69 4.64 -1.53
C ALA A 81 6.27 4.56 -2.98
N ASN A 82 6.04 5.54 -3.86
CA ASN A 82 6.29 5.49 -5.32
C ASN A 82 5.87 4.19 -6.01
N LEU A 83 4.90 3.45 -5.45
CA LEU A 83 4.35 2.25 -6.08
C LEU A 83 3.48 2.62 -7.29
N ILE A 84 2.88 3.82 -7.26
CA ILE A 84 2.14 4.40 -8.38
C ILE A 84 2.54 5.87 -8.57
N PRO A 85 2.59 6.37 -9.83
CA PRO A 85 2.84 7.78 -10.07
C PRO A 85 1.65 8.64 -9.61
N LEU A 86 1.93 9.87 -9.18
CA LEU A 86 0.90 10.83 -8.75
C LEU A 86 -0.20 11.02 -9.81
N SER A 87 0.16 11.03 -11.10
CA SER A 87 -0.80 11.14 -12.20
C SER A 87 -1.80 9.97 -12.25
N ALA A 88 -1.35 8.74 -12.02
CA ALA A 88 -2.25 7.59 -11.95
C ALA A 88 -3.17 7.66 -10.72
N ALA A 89 -2.63 8.08 -9.57
CA ALA A 89 -3.43 8.29 -8.37
C ALA A 89 -4.53 9.34 -8.56
N ILE A 90 -4.25 10.45 -9.26
CA ILE A 90 -5.26 11.47 -9.61
C ILE A 90 -6.38 10.84 -10.46
N VAL A 91 -6.04 10.02 -11.45
CA VAL A 91 -7.03 9.35 -12.29
C VAL A 91 -7.87 8.34 -11.51
N MET A 92 -7.25 7.55 -10.63
CA MET A 92 -7.95 6.64 -9.71
C MET A 92 -8.89 7.41 -8.79
N LEU A 93 -8.50 8.58 -8.32
CA LEU A 93 -9.31 9.42 -7.43
C LEU A 93 -10.53 10.02 -8.14
N LEU A 94 -10.38 10.40 -9.41
CA LEU A 94 -11.51 10.80 -10.26
C LEU A 94 -12.49 9.65 -10.48
N GLY A 95 -11.97 8.42 -10.66
CA GLY A 95 -12.77 7.20 -10.66
C GLY A 95 -13.49 6.96 -9.34
N ALA A 96 -12.77 7.07 -8.22
CA ALA A 96 -13.31 6.92 -6.88
C ALA A 96 -14.52 7.83 -6.63
N ASN A 97 -14.45 9.07 -7.12
CA ASN A 97 -15.55 10.02 -7.05
C ASN A 97 -16.80 9.53 -7.78
N VAL A 98 -16.65 8.95 -8.97
CA VAL A 98 -17.77 8.31 -9.68
C VAL A 98 -18.27 7.09 -8.91
N GLY A 99 -17.38 6.24 -8.38
CA GLY A 99 -17.75 5.08 -7.56
C GLY A 99 -18.62 5.44 -6.35
N SER A 100 -18.30 6.55 -5.68
CA SER A 100 -19.07 7.04 -4.52
C SER A 100 -20.52 7.44 -4.86
N THR A 101 -20.82 7.73 -6.13
CA THR A 101 -22.18 8.09 -6.58
C THR A 101 -23.11 6.89 -6.67
N LEU A 102 -22.57 5.67 -6.82
CA LEU A 102 -23.37 4.46 -7.06
C LEU A 102 -24.30 4.15 -5.89
N VAL A 103 -23.87 4.38 -4.65
CA VAL A 103 -24.76 4.20 -3.50
C VAL A 103 -25.88 5.23 -3.48
N VAL A 104 -25.58 6.51 -3.75
CA VAL A 104 -26.63 7.54 -3.87
C VAL A 104 -27.62 7.18 -4.98
N GLN A 105 -27.16 6.55 -6.07
CA GLN A 105 -28.05 6.09 -7.13
C GLN A 105 -28.92 4.91 -6.74
N LEU A 106 -28.39 3.96 -5.97
CA LEU A 106 -29.21 2.91 -5.37
C LEU A 106 -30.32 3.52 -4.49
N LEU A 107 -30.01 4.57 -3.73
CA LEU A 107 -31.02 5.25 -2.89
C LEU A 107 -32.11 5.98 -3.72
N ALA A 108 -31.77 6.48 -4.90
CA ALA A 108 -32.70 7.22 -5.77
C ALA A 108 -33.77 6.33 -6.43
N LEU A 109 -33.59 5.01 -6.46
CA LEU A 109 -34.49 4.05 -7.11
C LEU A 109 -35.78 3.74 -6.31
N HIS A 110 -36.14 4.56 -5.30
CA HIS A 110 -37.33 4.39 -4.44
C HIS A 110 -37.39 3.02 -3.74
N ILE A 111 -36.23 2.46 -3.40
CA ILE A 111 -36.13 1.15 -2.73
C ILE A 111 -36.70 1.21 -1.30
N THR A 112 -36.97 2.40 -0.77
CA THR A 112 -37.59 2.65 0.54
C THR A 112 -38.89 1.91 0.78
N ASP A 113 -39.65 1.61 -0.28
CA ASP A 113 -40.92 0.88 -0.18
C ASP A 113 -40.70 -0.60 0.14
N TYR A 114 -39.51 -1.13 -0.12
CA TYR A 114 -39.12 -2.52 0.11
C TYR A 114 -38.20 -2.69 1.34
N ALA A 115 -38.09 -1.66 2.19
CA ALA A 115 -37.15 -1.63 3.32
C ALA A 115 -37.33 -2.84 4.25
N LEU A 116 -38.57 -3.16 4.60
CA LEU A 116 -38.89 -4.21 5.57
C LEU A 116 -38.68 -5.60 4.97
N GLU A 117 -38.99 -5.77 3.70
CA GLU A 117 -38.78 -7.00 2.92
C GLU A 117 -37.29 -7.30 2.81
N LEU A 118 -36.47 -6.29 2.52
CA LEU A 118 -35.01 -6.43 2.44
C LEU A 118 -34.40 -6.78 3.81
N VAL A 119 -34.80 -6.10 4.88
CA VAL A 119 -34.34 -6.41 6.24
C VAL A 119 -34.77 -7.83 6.63
N GLY A 120 -36.04 -8.18 6.42
CA GLY A 120 -36.60 -9.47 6.80
C GLY A 120 -35.95 -10.63 6.04
N LEU A 121 -35.84 -10.51 4.71
CA LEU A 121 -35.23 -11.54 3.87
C LEU A 121 -33.72 -11.66 4.14
N GLY A 122 -33.02 -10.53 4.26
CA GLY A 122 -31.59 -10.50 4.56
C GLY A 122 -31.28 -11.12 5.92
N ALA A 123 -32.02 -10.74 6.97
CA ALA A 123 -31.90 -11.34 8.30
C ALA A 123 -32.20 -12.84 8.28
N LEU A 124 -33.27 -13.25 7.60
CA LEU A 124 -33.65 -14.66 7.50
C LEU A 124 -32.54 -15.49 6.85
N ILE A 125 -32.01 -15.05 5.70
CA ILE A 125 -30.91 -15.72 5.01
C ILE A 125 -29.67 -15.77 5.91
N ALA A 126 -29.31 -14.65 6.56
CA ALA A 126 -28.13 -14.56 7.43
C ALA A 126 -28.22 -15.43 8.69
N LEU A 127 -29.42 -15.64 9.24
CA LEU A 127 -29.67 -16.42 10.45
C LEU A 127 -29.85 -17.92 10.17
N VAL A 128 -30.49 -18.28 9.05
CA VAL A 128 -30.82 -19.68 8.72
C VAL A 128 -29.67 -20.39 8.01
N THR A 129 -28.88 -19.68 7.20
CA THR A 129 -27.79 -20.31 6.44
C THR A 129 -26.50 -20.40 7.25
N ARG A 130 -25.90 -21.60 7.30
CA ARG A 130 -24.61 -21.85 7.96
C ARG A 130 -23.39 -21.78 7.03
N GLY A 131 -23.61 -21.88 5.72
CA GLY A 131 -22.54 -21.78 4.70
C GLY A 131 -22.07 -20.34 4.50
N THR A 132 -20.75 -20.14 4.30
CA THR A 132 -20.13 -18.80 4.30
C THR A 132 -20.65 -17.90 3.16
N HIS A 133 -20.92 -18.42 1.96
CA HIS A 133 -21.35 -17.61 0.82
C HIS A 133 -22.78 -17.05 0.97
N PHE A 134 -23.78 -17.90 1.20
CA PHE A 134 -25.18 -17.45 1.35
C PHE A 134 -25.39 -16.61 2.62
N ARG A 135 -24.69 -16.94 3.71
CA ARG A 135 -24.72 -16.14 4.93
C ARG A 135 -24.18 -14.73 4.70
N ARG A 136 -23.07 -14.60 3.96
CA ARG A 136 -22.51 -13.30 3.53
C ARG A 136 -23.49 -12.52 2.66
N LEU A 137 -24.13 -13.18 1.70
CA LEU A 137 -25.16 -12.54 0.87
C LEU A 137 -26.35 -12.04 1.71
N GLY A 138 -26.80 -12.83 2.69
CA GLY A 138 -27.83 -12.42 3.64
C GLY A 138 -27.42 -11.23 4.49
N GLN A 139 -26.17 -11.19 4.98
CA GLN A 139 -25.63 -10.05 5.74
C GLN A 139 -25.57 -8.77 4.90
N VAL A 140 -25.16 -8.86 3.63
CA VAL A 140 -25.17 -7.71 2.71
C VAL A 140 -26.60 -7.22 2.44
N CYS A 141 -27.53 -8.14 2.19
CA CYS A 141 -28.94 -7.81 1.99
C CYS A 141 -29.57 -7.16 3.23
N LEU A 142 -29.26 -7.68 4.43
CA LEU A 142 -29.68 -7.11 5.70
C LEU A 142 -29.11 -5.70 5.89
N ALA A 143 -27.80 -5.52 5.68
CA ALA A 143 -27.13 -4.24 5.80
C ALA A 143 -27.74 -3.20 4.85
N PHE A 144 -28.00 -3.60 3.59
CA PHE A 144 -28.70 -2.78 2.63
C PHE A 144 -30.13 -2.45 3.06
N GLY A 145 -30.89 -3.43 3.57
CA GLY A 145 -32.21 -3.21 4.14
C GLY A 145 -32.19 -2.20 5.30
N LEU A 146 -31.19 -2.26 6.19
CA LEU A 146 -31.05 -1.32 7.31
C LEU A 146 -30.75 0.11 6.85
N ILE A 147 -29.95 0.28 5.78
CA ILE A 147 -29.74 1.59 5.13
C ILE A 147 -31.08 2.13 4.66
N VAL A 148 -31.82 1.33 3.88
CA VAL A 148 -33.09 1.72 3.28
C VAL A 148 -34.14 2.03 4.38
N LEU A 149 -34.17 1.24 5.46
CA LEU A 149 -35.04 1.47 6.62
C LEU A 149 -34.67 2.75 7.38
N GLY A 150 -33.37 3.02 7.55
CA GLY A 150 -32.87 4.25 8.14
C GLY A 150 -33.33 5.48 7.35
N LEU A 151 -33.28 5.42 6.02
CA LEU A 151 -33.80 6.49 5.15
C LEU A 151 -35.30 6.68 5.25
N ALA A 152 -36.07 5.59 5.30
CA ALA A 152 -37.51 5.65 5.50
C ALA A 152 -37.86 6.33 6.84
N ALA A 153 -37.14 6.00 7.91
CA ALA A 153 -37.28 6.65 9.22
C ALA A 153 -36.91 8.14 9.15
N LEU A 154 -35.80 8.51 8.50
CA LEU A 154 -35.39 9.90 8.33
C LEU A 154 -36.43 10.72 7.55
N SER A 155 -36.99 10.14 6.48
CA SER A 155 -38.07 10.75 5.70
C SER A 155 -39.29 11.03 6.58
N LEU A 156 -39.78 10.02 7.30
CA LEU A 156 -40.95 10.14 8.19
C LEU A 156 -40.72 11.14 9.33
N GLY A 157 -39.56 11.10 9.99
CA GLY A 157 -39.20 12.02 11.06
C GLY A 157 -39.02 13.47 10.57
N SER A 158 -38.65 13.67 9.31
CA SER A 158 -38.44 15.01 8.75
C SER A 158 -39.73 15.74 8.36
N GLN A 159 -40.83 15.02 8.11
CA GLN A 159 -42.08 15.62 7.63
C GLN A 159 -42.66 16.67 8.59
N PRO A 160 -42.77 16.44 9.91
CA PRO A 160 -43.31 17.45 10.83
C PRO A 160 -42.43 18.69 10.94
N ILE A 161 -41.11 18.52 10.83
CA ILE A 161 -40.14 19.62 10.84
C ILE A 161 -40.32 20.46 9.58
N ALA A 162 -40.36 19.81 8.42
CA ALA A 162 -40.54 20.47 7.12
C ALA A 162 -41.88 21.19 6.98
N ALA A 163 -42.95 20.63 7.58
CA ALA A 163 -44.26 21.25 7.62
C ALA A 163 -44.34 22.46 8.56
N SER A 164 -43.30 22.72 9.37
CA SER A 164 -43.32 23.84 10.31
C SER A 164 -43.13 25.19 9.60
N PRO A 165 -43.89 26.24 9.98
CA PRO A 165 -43.74 27.57 9.39
C PRO A 165 -42.34 28.17 9.57
N LEU A 166 -41.67 27.83 10.68
CA LEU A 166 -40.30 28.25 10.96
C LEU A 166 -39.31 27.63 9.97
N THR A 167 -39.43 26.32 9.71
CA THR A 167 -38.57 25.66 8.72
C THR A 167 -38.82 26.20 7.33
N ALA A 168 -40.08 26.44 6.94
CA ALA A 168 -40.39 27.06 5.66
C ALA A 168 -39.77 28.47 5.52
N SER A 169 -39.81 29.30 6.57
CA SER A 169 -39.21 30.65 6.52
C SER A 169 -37.67 30.60 6.44
N VAL A 170 -37.03 29.75 7.24
CA VAL A 170 -35.58 29.53 7.21
C VAL A 170 -35.16 29.02 5.83
N LEU A 171 -35.86 28.05 5.28
CA LEU A 171 -35.52 27.44 4.00
C LEU A 171 -35.73 28.39 2.82
N SER A 172 -36.79 29.22 2.87
CA SER A 172 -37.01 30.28 1.86
C SER A 172 -35.92 31.34 1.89
N THR A 173 -35.41 31.68 3.08
CA THR A 173 -34.29 32.62 3.26
C THR A 173 -32.98 32.01 2.76
N LEU A 174 -32.72 30.75 3.08
CA LEU A 174 -31.53 30.02 2.65
C LEU A 174 -31.53 29.69 1.16
N ALA A 175 -32.71 29.56 0.52
CA ALA A 175 -32.82 29.32 -0.92
C ALA A 175 -32.17 30.44 -1.75
N GLY A 176 -32.12 31.67 -1.23
CA GLY A 176 -31.40 32.79 -1.85
C GLY A 176 -29.89 32.83 -1.58
N ALA A 177 -29.37 31.92 -0.75
CA ALA A 177 -27.98 31.90 -0.29
C ALA A 177 -27.28 30.57 -0.65
N PRO A 178 -27.06 30.26 -1.94
CA PRO A 178 -26.50 28.98 -2.39
C PRO A 178 -25.10 28.70 -1.83
N MET A 179 -24.28 29.72 -1.59
CA MET A 179 -22.96 29.57 -0.95
C MET A 179 -23.07 29.08 0.50
N VAL A 180 -24.05 29.58 1.26
CA VAL A 180 -24.30 29.15 2.64
C VAL A 180 -24.73 27.69 2.66
N LEU A 181 -25.62 27.30 1.74
CA LEU A 181 -26.04 25.91 1.58
C LEU A 181 -24.88 24.98 1.20
N LEU A 182 -23.97 25.41 0.32
CA LEU A 182 -22.75 24.66 0.02
C LEU A 182 -21.89 24.47 1.28
N LEU A 183 -21.68 25.51 2.09
CA LEU A 183 -20.91 25.40 3.33
C LEU A 183 -21.59 24.47 4.35
N ILE A 184 -22.91 24.55 4.51
CA ILE A 184 -23.67 23.64 5.39
C ILE A 184 -23.50 22.18 4.92
N GLY A 185 -23.59 21.93 3.62
CA GLY A 185 -23.39 20.60 3.06
C GLY A 185 -21.97 20.08 3.30
N ALA A 186 -20.96 20.94 3.15
CA ALA A 186 -19.57 20.59 3.43
C ALA A 186 -19.35 20.22 4.91
N ILE A 187 -19.85 21.05 5.83
CA ILE A 187 -19.79 20.77 7.28
C ILE A 187 -20.50 19.46 7.61
N LEU A 188 -21.68 19.22 7.04
CA LEU A 188 -22.42 17.98 7.25
C LEU A 188 -21.58 16.76 6.84
N ALA A 189 -20.94 16.80 5.67
CA ALA A 189 -20.08 15.70 5.21
C ALA A 189 -18.80 15.53 6.02
N MET A 190 -18.23 16.62 6.55
CA MET A 190 -17.09 16.54 7.47
C MET A 190 -17.48 15.89 8.80
N VAL A 191 -18.60 16.30 9.40
CA VAL A 191 -19.09 15.75 10.68
C VAL A 191 -19.46 14.27 10.54
N LEU A 192 -20.17 13.91 9.46
CA LEU A 192 -20.53 12.51 9.19
C LEU A 192 -19.35 11.70 8.64
N SER A 193 -18.25 12.35 8.27
CA SER A 193 -17.09 11.73 7.60
C SER A 193 -17.46 10.90 6.36
N SER A 194 -18.60 11.18 5.73
CA SER A 194 -19.16 10.40 4.61
C SER A 194 -20.02 11.27 3.70
N SER A 195 -19.58 11.45 2.45
CA SER A 195 -20.34 12.19 1.44
C SER A 195 -21.60 11.42 1.02
N ALA A 196 -21.54 10.09 0.93
CA ALA A 196 -22.69 9.27 0.57
C ALA A 196 -23.82 9.35 1.61
N ALA A 197 -23.47 9.32 2.91
CA ALA A 197 -24.46 9.47 3.98
C ALA A 197 -25.09 10.87 3.98
N SER A 198 -24.28 11.92 3.85
CA SER A 198 -24.77 13.30 3.78
C SER A 198 -25.65 13.55 2.56
N ILE A 199 -25.23 13.11 1.37
CA ILE A 199 -26.01 13.26 0.13
C ILE A 199 -27.26 12.40 0.17
N GLY A 200 -27.22 11.21 0.79
CA GLY A 200 -28.40 10.37 1.02
C GLY A 200 -29.47 11.09 1.85
N LEU A 201 -29.08 11.73 2.95
CA LEU A 201 -29.98 12.56 3.77
C LEU A 201 -30.58 13.72 2.94
N ILE A 202 -29.74 14.46 2.20
CA ILE A 202 -30.17 15.58 1.36
C ILE A 202 -31.16 15.11 0.29
N LEU A 203 -30.86 13.99 -0.37
CA LEU A 203 -31.72 13.36 -1.36
C LEU A 203 -33.07 12.98 -0.77
N THR A 204 -33.11 12.37 0.41
CA THR A 204 -34.36 11.99 1.07
C THR A 204 -35.23 13.20 1.42
N LEU A 205 -34.62 14.28 1.93
CA LEU A 205 -35.34 15.53 2.22
C LEU A 205 -35.86 16.22 0.95
N ALA A 206 -35.13 16.11 -0.16
CA ALA A 206 -35.58 16.61 -1.44
C ALA A 206 -36.73 15.77 -2.01
N ALA A 207 -36.62 14.44 -1.92
CA ALA A 207 -37.63 13.50 -2.42
C ALA A 207 -38.97 13.63 -1.68
N SER A 208 -38.96 13.98 -0.39
CA SER A 208 -40.18 14.21 0.40
C SER A 208 -40.83 15.59 0.15
N GLY A 209 -40.22 16.44 -0.67
CA GLY A 209 -40.67 17.82 -0.90
C GLY A 209 -40.31 18.80 0.22
N SER A 210 -39.66 18.32 1.28
CA SER A 210 -39.22 19.13 2.42
C SER A 210 -38.11 20.12 2.06
N LEU A 211 -37.34 19.84 1.00
CA LEU A 211 -36.20 20.62 0.55
C LEU A 211 -36.33 20.97 -0.94
N PRO A 212 -36.40 22.27 -1.32
CA PRO A 212 -36.42 22.68 -2.72
C PRO A 212 -35.22 22.15 -3.49
N ALA A 213 -35.43 21.73 -4.74
CA ALA A 213 -34.39 21.09 -5.56
C ALA A 213 -33.09 21.91 -5.65
N VAL A 214 -33.18 23.21 -5.91
CA VAL A 214 -32.01 24.10 -6.00
C VAL A 214 -31.21 24.13 -4.69
N ALA A 215 -31.91 24.14 -3.54
CA ALA A 215 -31.25 24.13 -2.25
C ALA A 215 -30.60 22.77 -1.96
N ALA A 216 -31.27 21.68 -2.33
CA ALA A 216 -30.73 20.32 -2.23
C ALA A 216 -29.47 20.13 -3.09
N LEU A 217 -29.45 20.70 -4.30
CA LEU A 217 -28.29 20.66 -5.18
C LEU A 217 -27.11 21.42 -4.61
N ALA A 218 -27.33 22.61 -4.04
CA ALA A 218 -26.27 23.37 -3.37
C ALA A 218 -25.69 22.62 -2.16
N LEU A 219 -26.54 22.01 -1.33
CA LEU A 219 -26.11 21.15 -0.21
C LEU A 219 -25.34 19.91 -0.70
N MET A 220 -25.79 19.28 -1.79
CA MET A 220 -25.12 18.12 -2.37
C MET A 220 -23.71 18.47 -2.87
N LEU A 221 -23.53 19.62 -3.53
CA LEU A 221 -22.21 20.12 -3.93
C LEU A 221 -21.29 20.31 -2.73
N GLY A 222 -21.83 20.93 -1.68
CA GLY A 222 -21.15 21.06 -0.40
C GLY A 222 -20.68 19.72 0.15
N ALA A 223 -21.60 18.77 0.27
CA ALA A 223 -21.31 17.44 0.82
C ALA A 223 -20.29 16.67 -0.01
N ASN A 224 -20.27 16.85 -1.33
CA ASN A 224 -19.28 16.21 -2.20
C ASN A 224 -17.87 16.82 -2.06
N VAL A 225 -17.77 18.11 -1.71
CA VAL A 225 -16.50 18.79 -1.41
C VAL A 225 -16.03 18.52 0.02
N GLY A 226 -16.95 18.45 0.99
CA GLY A 226 -16.64 18.39 2.43
C GLY A 226 -15.68 17.26 2.83
N THR A 227 -15.86 16.05 2.31
CA THR A 227 -14.95 14.93 2.62
C THR A 227 -13.53 15.14 2.10
N THR A 228 -13.37 15.86 0.99
CA THR A 228 -12.04 16.21 0.45
C THR A 228 -11.35 17.28 1.28
N LEU A 229 -12.12 18.19 1.88
CA LEU A 229 -11.59 19.22 2.77
C LEU A 229 -11.01 18.60 4.05
N THR A 230 -11.64 17.55 4.61
CA THR A 230 -11.07 16.80 5.74
C THR A 230 -9.69 16.21 5.37
N ALA A 231 -9.57 15.60 4.19
CA ALA A 231 -8.31 15.03 3.72
C ALA A 231 -7.24 16.10 3.44
N LEU A 232 -7.64 17.28 2.96
CA LEU A 232 -6.73 18.40 2.80
C LEU A 232 -6.21 18.91 4.15
N LEU A 233 -7.10 19.13 5.11
CA LEU A 233 -6.74 19.58 6.46
C LEU A 233 -5.77 18.60 7.15
N SER A 234 -6.04 17.30 7.07
CA SER A 234 -5.14 16.28 7.63
C SER A 234 -3.78 16.25 6.91
N SER A 235 -3.76 16.41 5.59
CA SER A 235 -2.50 16.42 4.83
C SER A 235 -1.62 17.62 5.16
N VAL A 236 -2.21 18.80 5.45
CA VAL A 236 -1.46 20.02 5.76
C VAL A 236 -0.78 19.91 7.12
N GLN A 237 -1.51 19.44 8.14
CA GLN A 237 -0.98 19.34 9.50
C GLN A 237 0.10 18.27 9.61
N GLU A 238 -0.09 17.13 8.93
CA GLU A 238 0.58 15.89 9.32
C GLU A 238 0.95 14.94 8.17
N GLY A 239 0.64 15.30 6.91
CA GLY A 239 0.75 14.39 5.77
C GLY A 239 2.08 14.45 5.00
N THR A 240 2.40 13.34 4.33
CA THR A 240 3.49 13.22 3.34
C THR A 240 3.36 14.24 2.21
N LEU A 241 4.47 14.60 1.55
CA LEU A 241 4.46 15.52 0.41
C LEU A 241 3.55 15.01 -0.72
N ALA A 242 3.63 13.72 -1.02
CA ALA A 242 2.73 13.04 -1.95
C ALA A 242 1.26 13.18 -1.53
N GLY A 243 0.97 13.01 -0.24
CA GLY A 243 -0.36 13.20 0.33
C GLY A 243 -0.90 14.61 0.15
N ARG A 244 -0.07 15.62 0.43
CA ARG A 244 -0.40 17.04 0.22
C ARG A 244 -0.70 17.35 -1.24
N ARG A 245 0.15 16.89 -2.16
CA ARG A 245 -0.04 17.07 -3.62
C ARG A 245 -1.37 16.46 -4.08
N LEU A 246 -1.67 15.22 -3.66
CA LEU A 246 -2.90 14.54 -4.04
C LEU A 246 -4.15 15.18 -3.43
N ALA A 247 -4.09 15.57 -2.15
CA ALA A 247 -5.21 16.21 -1.45
C ALA A 247 -5.55 17.59 -2.03
N LEU A 248 -4.54 18.38 -2.43
CA LEU A 248 -4.73 19.66 -3.12
C LEU A 248 -5.40 19.47 -4.47
N VAL A 249 -4.96 18.50 -5.26
CA VAL A 249 -5.61 18.18 -6.54
C VAL A 249 -7.06 17.75 -6.34
N HIS A 250 -7.30 16.85 -5.39
CA HIS A 250 -8.66 16.37 -5.13
C HIS A 250 -9.59 17.51 -4.73
N THR A 251 -9.19 18.28 -3.72
CA THR A 251 -10.01 19.36 -3.18
C THR A 251 -10.16 20.48 -4.19
N GLY A 252 -9.08 20.86 -4.88
CA GLY A 252 -9.07 21.91 -5.89
C GLY A 252 -9.99 21.60 -7.07
N THR A 253 -9.92 20.39 -7.63
CA THR A 253 -10.77 19.98 -8.76
C THR A 253 -12.25 19.92 -8.38
N LYS A 254 -12.59 19.36 -7.19
CA LYS A 254 -13.97 19.34 -6.70
C LYS A 254 -14.50 20.72 -6.37
N LEU A 255 -13.71 21.55 -5.69
CA LEU A 255 -14.13 22.91 -5.32
C LEU A 255 -14.34 23.77 -6.56
N ALA A 256 -13.42 23.73 -7.53
CA ALA A 256 -13.57 24.45 -8.78
C ALA A 256 -14.84 24.02 -9.54
N GLY A 257 -15.06 22.70 -9.68
CA GLY A 257 -16.29 22.18 -10.28
C GLY A 257 -17.53 22.62 -9.52
N ALA A 258 -17.51 22.53 -8.19
CA ALA A 258 -18.65 22.86 -7.35
C ALA A 258 -19.02 24.34 -7.48
N LEU A 259 -18.04 25.25 -7.50
CA LEU A 259 -18.27 26.69 -7.69
C LEU A 259 -18.85 27.00 -9.09
N VAL A 260 -18.34 26.35 -10.14
CA VAL A 260 -18.87 26.49 -11.50
C VAL A 260 -20.32 26.00 -11.56
N LEU A 261 -20.62 24.80 -11.02
CA LEU A 261 -21.98 24.27 -11.04
C LEU A 261 -22.92 25.09 -10.14
N LEU A 262 -22.44 25.60 -9.00
CA LEU A 262 -23.19 26.49 -8.11
C LEU A 262 -23.68 27.74 -8.86
N ALA A 263 -22.81 28.36 -9.67
CA ALA A 263 -23.17 29.52 -10.50
C ALA A 263 -24.18 29.17 -11.61
N LEU A 264 -24.19 27.91 -12.07
CA LEU A 264 -25.11 27.40 -13.09
C LEU A 264 -26.42 26.85 -12.55
N LEU A 265 -26.61 26.75 -11.22
CA LEU A 265 -27.82 26.15 -10.64
C LEU A 265 -29.10 26.86 -11.04
N GLY A 266 -29.09 28.20 -11.10
CA GLY A 266 -30.25 28.99 -11.54
C GLY A 266 -30.70 28.63 -12.96
N PRO A 267 -29.82 28.77 -13.97
CA PRO A 267 -30.10 28.36 -15.35
C PRO A 267 -30.49 26.88 -15.50
N LEU A 268 -29.94 25.98 -14.68
CA LEU A 268 -30.22 24.55 -14.76
C LEU A 268 -31.53 24.14 -14.08
N ALA A 269 -32.09 24.96 -13.18
CA ALA A 269 -33.27 24.59 -12.39
C ALA A 269 -34.48 24.18 -13.25
N SER A 270 -34.80 24.94 -14.30
CA SER A 270 -35.94 24.64 -15.19
C SER A 270 -35.69 23.39 -16.06
N PRO A 271 -34.56 23.25 -16.78
CA PRO A 271 -34.23 22.03 -17.51
C PRO A 271 -34.27 20.77 -16.64
N LEU A 272 -33.73 20.84 -15.43
CA LEU A 272 -33.72 19.70 -14.49
C LEU A 272 -35.13 19.29 -14.06
N ALA A 273 -36.01 20.25 -13.82
CA ALA A 273 -37.41 19.98 -13.49
C ALA A 273 -38.20 19.34 -14.65
N HIS A 274 -37.83 19.62 -15.90
CA HIS A 274 -38.41 18.97 -17.08
C HIS A 274 -37.89 17.55 -17.30
N LEU A 275 -36.60 17.30 -17.03
CA LEU A 275 -35.98 15.98 -17.17
C LEU A 275 -36.39 15.03 -16.05
N TRP A 276 -36.47 15.52 -14.82
CA TRP A 276 -36.75 14.73 -13.63
C TRP A 276 -37.77 15.44 -12.73
N SER A 277 -38.93 14.82 -12.56
CA SER A 277 -40.03 15.39 -11.77
C SER A 277 -39.78 15.38 -10.26
N ASN A 278 -38.95 14.46 -9.76
CA ASN A 278 -38.63 14.33 -8.33
C ASN A 278 -37.29 15.01 -8.01
N ALA A 279 -37.28 15.90 -7.01
CA ALA A 279 -36.09 16.64 -6.58
C ALA A 279 -34.97 15.74 -6.03
N GLY A 280 -35.30 14.63 -5.38
CA GLY A 280 -34.32 13.61 -4.97
C GLY A 280 -33.64 12.92 -6.16
N THR A 281 -34.39 12.60 -7.22
CA THR A 281 -33.81 12.08 -8.47
C THR A 281 -32.90 13.12 -9.14
N GLN A 282 -33.28 14.40 -9.12
CA GLN A 282 -32.41 15.48 -9.60
C GLN A 282 -31.09 15.52 -8.83
N VAL A 283 -31.11 15.41 -7.49
CA VAL A 283 -29.89 15.36 -6.66
C VAL A 283 -29.00 14.18 -7.07
N ALA A 284 -29.57 12.99 -7.22
CA ALA A 284 -28.82 11.79 -7.56
C ALA A 284 -28.17 11.87 -8.96
N MET A 285 -28.93 12.32 -9.97
CA MET A 285 -28.44 12.46 -11.34
C MET A 285 -27.40 13.58 -11.45
N MET A 286 -27.61 14.71 -10.76
CA MET A 286 -26.64 15.78 -10.74
C MET A 286 -25.35 15.39 -10.01
N HIS A 287 -25.43 14.57 -8.96
CA HIS A 287 -24.25 14.05 -8.28
C HIS A 287 -23.41 13.14 -9.20
N LEU A 288 -24.05 12.21 -9.91
CA LEU A 288 -23.37 11.36 -10.90
C LEU A 288 -22.79 12.20 -12.05
N GLY A 289 -23.61 13.06 -12.66
CA GLY A 289 -23.21 13.91 -13.77
C GLY A 289 -22.05 14.83 -13.42
N PHE A 290 -22.07 15.44 -12.23
CA PHE A 290 -20.99 16.27 -11.72
C PHE A 290 -19.65 15.52 -11.69
N ASN A 291 -19.62 14.34 -11.05
CA ASN A 291 -18.37 13.58 -10.92
C ASN A 291 -17.91 13.01 -12.28
N LEU A 292 -18.84 12.69 -13.19
CA LEU A 292 -18.50 12.24 -14.53
C LEU A 292 -17.91 13.37 -15.39
N VAL A 293 -18.48 14.58 -15.31
CA VAL A 293 -17.93 15.77 -15.99
C VAL A 293 -16.54 16.11 -15.46
N LEU A 294 -16.34 16.06 -14.14
CA LEU A 294 -15.01 16.23 -13.55
C LEU A 294 -14.03 15.17 -14.05
N ALA A 295 -14.44 13.90 -14.13
CA ALA A 295 -13.59 12.86 -14.67
C ALA A 295 -13.22 13.12 -16.14
N VAL A 296 -14.19 13.41 -17.00
CA VAL A 296 -13.95 13.70 -18.42
C VAL A 296 -13.01 14.89 -18.60
N LEU A 297 -13.17 15.94 -17.79
CA LEU A 297 -12.35 17.15 -17.88
C LEU A 297 -10.93 16.94 -17.32
N PHE A 298 -10.80 16.31 -16.15
CA PHE A 298 -9.54 16.27 -15.41
C PHE A 298 -8.69 15.01 -15.61
N VAL A 299 -9.26 13.90 -16.11
CA VAL A 299 -8.46 12.73 -16.49
C VAL A 299 -7.38 13.07 -17.54
N PRO A 300 -7.68 13.75 -18.66
CA PRO A 300 -6.63 14.15 -19.62
C PRO A 300 -5.64 15.17 -19.03
N LEU A 301 -6.05 15.91 -18.00
CA LEU A 301 -5.20 16.88 -17.30
C LEU A 301 -4.41 16.27 -16.13
N ALA A 302 -4.54 14.97 -15.85
CA ALA A 302 -3.93 14.35 -14.68
C ALA A 302 -2.40 14.46 -14.67
N THR A 303 -1.73 14.20 -15.80
CA THR A 303 -0.27 14.34 -15.92
C THR A 303 0.19 15.80 -15.83
N PRO A 304 -0.40 16.78 -16.56
CA PRO A 304 -0.12 18.19 -16.35
C PRO A 304 -0.29 18.64 -14.90
N LEU A 305 -1.36 18.19 -14.24
CA LEU A 305 -1.69 18.58 -12.88
C LEU A 305 -0.71 17.97 -11.86
N ALA A 306 -0.29 16.71 -12.06
CA ALA A 306 0.78 16.10 -11.28
C ALA A 306 2.09 16.90 -11.37
N ARG A 307 2.51 17.26 -12.60
CA ARG A 307 3.71 18.07 -12.83
C ARG A 307 3.61 19.46 -12.22
N LEU A 308 2.42 20.08 -12.26
CA LEU A 308 2.18 21.36 -11.61
C LEU A 308 2.37 21.23 -10.08
N MET A 309 1.82 20.19 -9.47
CA MET A 309 1.97 19.95 -8.04
C MET A 309 3.42 19.64 -7.64
N GLU A 310 4.15 18.88 -8.46
CA GLU A 310 5.58 18.62 -8.25
C GLU A 310 6.42 19.91 -8.32
N ARG A 311 6.03 20.88 -9.15
CA ARG A 311 6.69 22.20 -9.22
C ARG A 311 6.32 23.13 -8.06
N LEU A 312 5.06 23.14 -7.64
CA LEU A 312 4.58 24.01 -6.56
C LEU A 312 5.02 23.51 -5.17
N LEU A 313 5.10 22.20 -5.02
CA LEU A 313 5.54 21.52 -3.80
C LEU A 313 6.71 20.59 -4.14
N PRO A 314 7.90 21.13 -4.45
CA PRO A 314 9.06 20.31 -4.79
C PRO A 314 9.47 19.42 -3.61
N GLU A 315 10.04 18.25 -3.94
CA GLU A 315 10.72 17.47 -2.90
C GLU A 315 11.87 18.33 -2.35
N PRO A 316 12.08 18.37 -1.03
CA PRO A 316 13.29 18.97 -0.49
C PRO A 316 14.45 18.31 -1.23
N THR A 317 15.26 19.11 -1.94
CA THR A 317 16.48 18.60 -2.56
C THR A 317 17.24 17.92 -1.44
N SER A 318 17.36 16.58 -1.54
CA SER A 318 18.29 15.87 -0.67
C SER A 318 19.63 16.45 -1.02
N ALA A 319 20.14 17.35 -0.18
CA ALA A 319 21.57 17.49 -0.08
C ALA A 319 22.08 16.05 0.08
N GLN A 320 23.05 15.66 -0.74
CA GLN A 320 23.77 14.40 -0.62
C GLN A 320 24.62 14.44 0.66
N GLY A 321 23.96 14.57 1.82
CA GLY A 321 24.57 14.77 3.11
C GLY A 321 23.69 14.16 4.19
N THR A 322 24.13 12.99 4.67
CA THR A 322 23.97 12.50 6.05
C THR A 322 22.60 12.72 6.68
N HIS A 323 21.55 12.10 6.13
CA HIS A 323 20.37 11.77 6.94
C HIS A 323 20.60 10.35 7.48
N VAL A 324 21.02 10.25 8.74
CA VAL A 324 21.43 8.97 9.35
C VAL A 324 20.21 8.09 9.71
N GLY A 325 19.01 8.67 9.88
CA GLY A 325 17.80 7.96 10.30
C GLY A 325 16.84 7.49 9.18
N PRO A 326 15.74 6.79 9.54
CA PRO A 326 14.73 6.30 8.59
C PRO A 326 14.05 7.45 7.84
N ARG A 327 13.77 7.25 6.54
CA ARG A 327 13.24 8.31 5.66
C ARG A 327 11.78 8.11 5.31
N TYR A 328 11.33 6.86 5.22
CA TYR A 328 10.02 6.51 4.68
C TYR A 328 9.04 6.05 5.76
N LEU A 329 9.52 5.65 6.94
CA LEU A 329 8.70 5.11 8.03
C LEU A 329 7.87 6.22 8.69
N ASP A 330 6.55 6.24 8.44
CA ASP A 330 5.60 7.15 9.08
C ASP A 330 4.76 6.40 10.12
N PRO A 331 4.89 6.70 11.43
CA PRO A 331 4.08 6.07 12.48
C PRO A 331 2.57 6.16 12.24
N LYS A 332 2.09 7.15 11.49
CA LYS A 332 0.66 7.33 11.22
C LYS A 332 0.12 6.36 10.19
N ALA A 333 1.00 5.83 9.32
CA ALA A 333 0.63 4.81 8.37
C ALA A 333 0.38 3.44 9.01
N LEU A 334 0.75 3.23 10.29
CA LEU A 334 0.51 1.98 11.02
C LEU A 334 -0.98 1.60 11.10
N ALA A 335 -1.88 2.60 11.07
CA ALA A 335 -3.33 2.35 11.01
C ALA A 335 -3.81 1.76 9.66
N GLN A 336 -2.93 1.68 8.65
CA GLN A 336 -3.22 1.18 7.31
C GLN A 336 -2.10 0.20 6.88
N PRO A 337 -2.23 -1.10 7.18
CA PRO A 337 -1.16 -2.07 6.98
C PRO A 337 -0.58 -2.11 5.56
N ALA A 338 -1.43 -1.97 4.52
CA ALA A 338 -0.96 -1.90 3.13
C ALA A 338 0.04 -0.76 2.88
N VAL A 339 -0.20 0.40 3.48
CA VAL A 339 0.64 1.58 3.31
C VAL A 339 1.92 1.45 4.12
N ALA A 340 1.80 1.01 5.38
CA ALA A 340 2.93 0.77 6.26
C ALA A 340 3.90 -0.26 5.69
N LEU A 341 3.41 -1.38 5.16
CA LEU A 341 4.24 -2.40 4.51
C LEU A 341 4.94 -1.86 3.26
N GLY A 342 4.27 -1.01 2.48
CA GLY A 342 4.89 -0.32 1.34
C GLY A 342 6.01 0.64 1.76
N GLN A 343 5.84 1.36 2.87
CA GLN A 343 6.87 2.24 3.43
C GLN A 343 8.05 1.43 3.98
N ALA A 344 7.79 0.36 4.72
CA ALA A 344 8.80 -0.54 5.22
C ALA A 344 9.62 -1.15 4.07
N THR A 345 8.96 -1.64 3.01
CA THR A 345 9.63 -2.19 1.82
C THR A 345 10.66 -1.21 1.23
N ARG A 346 10.37 0.10 1.19
CA ARG A 346 11.33 1.10 0.70
C ARG A 346 12.51 1.31 1.61
N GLU A 347 12.28 1.29 2.91
CA GLU A 347 13.36 1.40 3.87
C GLU A 347 14.27 0.16 3.80
N VAL A 348 13.69 -1.03 3.56
CA VAL A 348 14.46 -2.26 3.26
C VAL A 348 15.27 -2.13 1.97
N LEU A 349 14.71 -1.54 0.90
CA LEU A 349 15.49 -1.27 -0.32
C LEU A 349 16.64 -0.28 -0.06
N ARG A 350 16.45 0.71 0.82
CA ARG A 350 17.53 1.62 1.24
C ARG A 350 18.62 0.89 2.04
N MET A 351 18.24 -0.03 2.93
CA MET A 351 19.21 -0.92 3.60
C MET A 351 20.01 -1.72 2.57
N ALA A 352 19.34 -2.24 1.55
CA ALA A 352 19.99 -2.99 0.49
C ALA A 352 20.92 -2.14 -0.39
N GLU A 353 20.61 -0.85 -0.61
CA GLU A 353 21.52 0.10 -1.26
C GLU A 353 22.81 0.27 -0.44
N VAL A 354 22.71 0.42 0.88
CA VAL A 354 23.89 0.47 1.79
C VAL A 354 24.71 -0.82 1.68
N VAL A 355 24.07 -1.99 1.73
CA VAL A 355 24.77 -3.29 1.57
C VAL A 355 25.41 -3.42 0.18
N THR A 356 24.79 -2.87 -0.87
CA THR A 356 25.36 -2.86 -2.22
C THR A 356 26.65 -2.02 -2.25
N GLU A 357 26.63 -0.82 -1.67
CA GLU A 357 27.82 0.04 -1.54
C GLU A 357 28.94 -0.67 -0.76
N MET A 358 28.60 -1.33 0.36
CA MET A 358 29.55 -2.14 1.13
C MET A 358 30.15 -3.26 0.29
N LEU A 359 29.34 -4.02 -0.46
CA LEU A 359 29.80 -5.12 -1.30
C LEU A 359 30.70 -4.63 -2.43
N GLU A 360 30.33 -3.56 -3.14
CA GLU A 360 31.11 -2.99 -4.25
C GLU A 360 32.51 -2.58 -3.82
N HIS A 361 32.65 -1.97 -2.64
CA HIS A 361 33.95 -1.52 -2.10
C HIS A 361 34.70 -2.58 -1.28
N SER A 362 34.10 -3.75 -1.03
CA SER A 362 34.67 -4.74 -0.11
C SER A 362 35.99 -5.36 -0.59
N LEU A 363 36.19 -5.51 -1.90
CA LEU A 363 37.42 -6.07 -2.46
C LEU A 363 38.56 -5.04 -2.58
N ASP A 364 38.25 -3.75 -2.64
CA ASP A 364 39.26 -2.67 -2.62
C ASP A 364 40.13 -2.75 -1.36
N ALA A 365 39.58 -3.28 -0.25
CA ALA A 365 40.31 -3.47 1.00
C ALA A 365 41.47 -4.48 0.90
N PHE A 366 41.47 -5.34 -0.13
CA PHE A 366 42.51 -6.33 -0.38
C PHE A 366 43.60 -5.84 -1.33
N GLU A 367 43.43 -4.66 -1.94
CA GLU A 367 44.41 -4.01 -2.82
C GLU A 367 45.46 -3.19 -2.05
N ASP A 368 46.58 -2.90 -2.73
CA ASP A 368 47.67 -2.11 -2.16
C ASP A 368 47.27 -0.63 -2.12
N GLY A 369 47.28 -0.01 -0.92
CA GLY A 369 46.92 1.40 -0.74
C GLY A 369 45.46 1.67 -0.33
N ALA A 370 44.74 0.63 0.13
CA ALA A 370 43.36 0.62 0.63
C ALA A 370 42.93 1.66 1.71
N GLY A 371 43.77 2.64 2.07
CA GLY A 371 43.40 3.76 2.95
C GLY A 371 42.66 3.35 4.25
N ASP A 372 41.76 4.23 4.70
CA ASP A 372 40.88 4.02 5.87
C ASP A 372 39.52 3.40 5.48
N LEU A 373 39.53 2.43 4.54
CA LEU A 373 38.32 1.71 4.12
C LEU A 373 37.61 1.02 5.30
N HIS A 374 38.33 0.68 6.37
CA HIS A 374 37.72 0.07 7.55
C HIS A 374 36.76 1.01 8.27
N ALA A 375 37.16 2.27 8.53
CA ALA A 375 36.28 3.25 9.15
C ALA A 375 35.06 3.58 8.27
N SER A 376 35.24 3.60 6.95
CA SER A 376 34.13 3.76 6.00
C SER A 376 33.14 2.61 6.07
N MET A 377 33.62 1.36 6.11
CA MET A 377 32.76 0.17 6.23
C MET A 377 32.05 0.09 7.58
N GLU A 378 32.72 0.49 8.66
CA GLU A 378 32.13 0.57 10.00
C GLU A 378 30.99 1.60 10.04
N ALA A 379 31.19 2.78 9.44
CA ALA A 379 30.13 3.80 9.35
C ALA A 379 28.91 3.34 8.53
N LEU A 380 29.13 2.60 7.43
CA LEU A 380 28.03 2.00 6.65
C LEU A 380 27.30 0.91 7.45
N ASN A 381 28.03 0.10 8.23
CA ASN A 381 27.43 -0.92 9.10
C ASN A 381 26.58 -0.30 10.21
N ASP A 382 27.06 0.76 10.85
CA ASP A 382 26.30 1.52 11.86
C ASP A 382 25.00 2.09 11.27
N GLN A 383 25.07 2.62 10.03
CA GLN A 383 23.90 3.10 9.31
C GLN A 383 22.91 1.96 9.00
N LEU A 384 23.41 0.77 8.65
CA LEU A 384 22.59 -0.41 8.41
C LEU A 384 21.89 -0.88 9.70
N ASP A 385 22.58 -0.86 10.84
CA ASP A 385 22.06 -1.19 12.16
C ASP A 385 20.92 -0.25 12.59
N GLU A 386 21.11 1.06 12.43
CA GLU A 386 20.08 2.05 12.76
C GLU A 386 18.82 1.83 11.91
N LEU A 387 19.00 1.55 10.62
CA LEU A 387 17.89 1.25 9.71
C LEU A 387 17.18 -0.05 10.07
N ASN A 388 17.93 -1.11 10.34
CA ASN A 388 17.38 -2.40 10.73
C ASN A 388 16.52 -2.27 11.99
N ALA A 389 17.02 -1.57 13.02
CA ALA A 389 16.29 -1.31 14.25
C ALA A 389 15.01 -0.51 14.00
N ALA A 390 15.06 0.52 13.15
CA ALA A 390 13.92 1.33 12.80
C ALA A 390 12.84 0.54 12.05
N VAL A 391 13.22 -0.25 11.04
CA VAL A 391 12.27 -1.07 10.26
C VAL A 391 11.66 -2.16 11.13
N LYS A 392 12.47 -2.87 11.92
CA LYS A 392 11.99 -3.90 12.84
C LYS A 392 11.00 -3.33 13.85
N GLY A 393 11.36 -2.21 14.49
CA GLY A 393 10.48 -1.52 15.43
C GLY A 393 9.18 -1.04 14.79
N TYR A 394 9.22 -0.62 13.53
CA TYR A 394 8.05 -0.18 12.78
C TYR A 394 7.11 -1.34 12.41
N LEU A 395 7.65 -2.44 11.87
CA LEU A 395 6.86 -3.61 11.48
C LEU A 395 6.17 -4.24 12.69
N THR A 396 6.89 -4.43 13.80
CA THR A 396 6.33 -5.02 15.04
C THR A 396 5.21 -4.21 15.71
N GLN A 397 4.96 -2.97 15.28
CA GLN A 397 3.84 -2.16 15.75
C GLN A 397 2.57 -2.32 14.91
N LEU A 398 2.63 -3.09 13.82
CA LEU A 398 1.45 -3.40 13.01
C LEU A 398 0.49 -4.30 13.78
N ASP A 399 -0.80 -3.94 13.73
CA ASP A 399 -1.85 -4.71 14.35
C ASP A 399 -2.29 -5.86 13.43
N GLU A 400 -1.98 -7.08 13.83
CA GLU A 400 -2.34 -8.31 13.10
C GLU A 400 -3.85 -8.43 12.83
N GLU A 401 -4.72 -7.90 13.71
CA GLU A 401 -6.18 -7.99 13.54
C GLU A 401 -6.68 -7.22 12.32
N HIS A 402 -5.94 -6.20 11.89
CA HIS A 402 -6.29 -5.34 10.75
C HIS A 402 -5.62 -5.78 9.44
N MET A 403 -4.79 -6.83 9.47
CA MET A 403 -4.08 -7.34 8.30
C MET A 403 -4.85 -8.42 7.56
N THR A 404 -4.70 -8.40 6.24
CA THR A 404 -4.98 -9.58 5.41
C THR A 404 -3.86 -10.61 5.58
N GLU A 405 -4.16 -11.88 5.32
CA GLU A 405 -3.17 -12.97 5.39
C GLU A 405 -1.93 -12.72 4.50
N ALA A 406 -2.14 -12.08 3.33
CA ALA A 406 -1.05 -11.70 2.44
C ALA A 406 -0.17 -10.58 3.02
N GLN A 407 -0.76 -9.63 3.73
CA GLN A 407 -0.03 -8.55 4.41
C GLN A 407 0.79 -9.10 5.58
N ALA A 408 0.22 -10.00 6.38
CA ALA A 408 0.96 -10.67 7.45
C ALA A 408 2.16 -11.47 6.91
N ARG A 409 2.00 -12.20 5.79
CA ARG A 409 3.13 -12.86 5.13
C ARG A 409 4.18 -11.88 4.62
N GLN A 410 3.76 -10.76 4.05
CA GLN A 410 4.67 -9.72 3.58
C GLN A 410 5.46 -9.11 4.75
N GLU A 411 4.80 -8.84 5.89
CA GLU A 411 5.46 -8.37 7.11
C GLU A 411 6.55 -9.34 7.57
N ILE A 412 6.20 -10.62 7.70
CA ILE A 412 7.12 -11.69 8.10
C ILE A 412 8.30 -11.77 7.12
N ALA A 413 8.04 -11.73 5.82
CA ALA A 413 9.10 -11.76 4.80
C ALA A 413 10.03 -10.54 4.93
N LEU A 414 9.51 -9.33 5.17
CA LEU A 414 10.34 -8.15 5.40
C LEU A 414 11.20 -8.30 6.66
N LEU A 415 10.68 -8.88 7.75
CA LEU A 415 11.45 -9.15 8.97
C LEU A 415 12.62 -10.13 8.73
N TYR A 416 12.42 -11.16 7.91
CA TYR A 416 13.52 -12.04 7.49
C TYR A 416 14.53 -11.30 6.63
N ILE A 417 14.07 -10.55 5.62
CA ILE A 417 14.96 -9.84 4.68
C ILE A 417 15.84 -8.82 5.40
N ILE A 418 15.31 -8.01 6.32
CA ILE A 418 16.15 -7.05 7.08
C ILE A 418 17.20 -7.75 7.93
N THR A 419 16.88 -8.95 8.44
CA THR A 419 17.82 -9.76 9.23
C THR A 419 18.95 -10.29 8.34
N ASP A 420 18.62 -10.84 7.16
CA ASP A 420 19.62 -11.32 6.21
C ASP A 420 20.51 -10.19 5.67
N LEU A 421 19.93 -9.01 5.38
CA LEU A 421 20.70 -7.82 5.00
C LEU A 421 21.71 -7.43 6.08
N GLN A 422 21.32 -7.45 7.36
CA GLN A 422 22.21 -7.16 8.47
C GLN A 422 23.38 -8.15 8.53
N VAL A 423 23.11 -9.45 8.34
CA VAL A 423 24.16 -10.47 8.37
C VAL A 423 25.13 -10.31 7.20
N ILE A 424 24.64 -9.95 6.01
CA ILE A 424 25.50 -9.67 4.86
C ILE A 424 26.38 -8.43 5.13
N GLY A 425 25.79 -7.33 5.62
CA GLY A 425 26.54 -6.12 5.98
C GLY A 425 27.64 -6.39 7.00
N GLU A 426 27.31 -7.11 8.08
CA GLU A 426 28.26 -7.51 9.13
C GLU A 426 29.39 -8.41 8.58
N ALA A 427 29.06 -9.34 7.68
CA ALA A 427 30.07 -10.17 7.02
C ALA A 427 31.08 -9.32 6.24
N VAL A 428 30.63 -8.25 5.57
CA VAL A 428 31.49 -7.32 4.86
C VAL A 428 32.32 -6.45 5.82
N ALA A 429 31.66 -5.76 6.74
CA ALA A 429 32.30 -4.79 7.64
C ALA A 429 33.28 -5.44 8.62
N THR A 430 32.98 -6.65 9.08
CA THR A 430 33.79 -7.35 10.09
C THR A 430 34.66 -8.41 9.45
N ARG A 431 34.07 -9.44 8.82
CA ARG A 431 34.84 -10.63 8.41
C ARG A 431 35.78 -10.33 7.26
N LEU A 432 35.29 -9.69 6.20
CA LEU A 432 36.12 -9.32 5.05
C LEU A 432 37.21 -8.32 5.45
N MET A 433 36.89 -7.32 6.27
CA MET A 433 37.89 -6.35 6.75
C MET A 433 38.98 -6.99 7.63
N ILE A 434 38.64 -7.96 8.48
CA ILE A 434 39.62 -8.73 9.27
C ILE A 434 40.55 -9.52 8.34
N LEU A 435 40.01 -10.17 7.31
CA LEU A 435 40.80 -10.92 6.32
C LEU A 435 41.73 -10.00 5.51
N ALA A 436 41.23 -8.84 5.08
CA ALA A 436 42.00 -7.81 4.40
C ALA A 436 43.15 -7.29 5.27
N ARG A 437 42.89 -7.04 6.57
CA ARG A 437 43.92 -6.62 7.54
C ARG A 437 44.97 -7.72 7.77
N ARG A 438 44.56 -8.98 7.88
CA ARG A 438 45.47 -10.14 8.00
C ARG A 438 46.39 -10.25 6.78
N LYS A 439 45.85 -10.08 5.56
CA LYS A 439 46.64 -10.09 4.32
C LYS A 439 47.67 -8.96 4.32
N ARG A 440 47.25 -7.74 4.62
CA ARG A 440 48.13 -6.56 4.66
C ARG A 440 49.24 -6.68 5.70
N HIS A 441 48.91 -7.10 6.92
CA HIS A 441 49.91 -7.23 7.99
C HIS A 441 50.92 -8.35 7.75
N GLY A 442 50.49 -9.44 7.11
CA GLY A 442 51.38 -10.52 6.70
C GLY A 442 52.15 -10.26 5.40
N GLU A 443 51.98 -9.08 4.79
CA GLU A 443 52.55 -8.72 3.48
C GLU A 443 52.28 -9.81 2.41
N LEU A 444 51.10 -10.42 2.49
CA LEU A 444 50.72 -11.55 1.65
C LEU A 444 50.13 -11.06 0.32
N LEU A 445 50.49 -11.75 -0.76
CA LEU A 445 49.95 -11.53 -2.10
C LEU A 445 49.16 -12.76 -2.54
N PHE A 446 48.03 -12.53 -3.20
CA PHE A 446 47.34 -13.59 -3.92
C PHE A 446 48.10 -13.86 -5.24
N SER A 447 48.14 -15.11 -5.68
CA SER A 447 48.50 -15.41 -7.07
C SER A 447 47.47 -14.78 -8.01
N GLU A 448 47.88 -14.34 -9.22
CA GLU A 448 46.95 -13.74 -10.21
C GLU A 448 45.70 -14.61 -10.45
N GLU A 449 45.87 -15.90 -10.72
CA GLU A 449 44.77 -16.86 -10.89
C GLU A 449 43.84 -16.93 -9.67
N GLY A 450 44.41 -16.77 -8.47
CA GLY A 450 43.64 -16.77 -7.21
C GLY A 450 42.89 -15.46 -6.99
N ARG A 451 43.45 -14.33 -7.43
CA ARG A 451 42.79 -13.03 -7.41
C ARG A 451 41.62 -13.00 -8.39
N GLU A 452 41.82 -13.53 -9.61
CA GLU A 452 40.77 -13.66 -10.62
C GLU A 452 39.62 -14.56 -10.15
N ASP A 453 39.91 -15.71 -9.53
CA ASP A 453 38.89 -16.59 -8.96
C ASP A 453 38.04 -15.88 -7.88
N LEU A 454 38.67 -15.06 -7.02
CA LEU A 454 37.97 -14.30 -5.98
C LEU A 454 37.10 -13.18 -6.56
N LEU A 455 37.62 -12.44 -7.54
CA LEU A 455 36.87 -11.39 -8.25
C LEU A 455 35.66 -11.96 -8.99
N LEU A 456 35.84 -13.10 -9.66
CA LEU A 456 34.76 -13.81 -10.35
C LEU A 456 33.63 -14.17 -9.38
N TYR A 457 33.98 -14.76 -8.22
CA TYR A 457 32.95 -15.14 -7.26
C TYR A 457 32.26 -13.93 -6.63
N HIS A 458 33.00 -12.87 -6.34
CA HIS A 458 32.45 -11.62 -5.82
C HIS A 458 31.44 -10.97 -6.78
N GLN A 459 31.76 -10.92 -8.07
CA GLN A 459 30.83 -10.43 -9.10
C GLN A 459 29.54 -11.26 -9.13
N GLU A 460 29.63 -12.58 -8.99
CA GLU A 460 28.47 -13.46 -8.90
C GLU A 460 27.62 -13.21 -7.65
N ILE A 461 28.22 -12.86 -6.52
CA ILE A 461 27.48 -12.44 -5.31
C ILE A 461 26.73 -11.13 -5.55
N LEU A 462 27.39 -10.14 -6.17
CA LEU A 462 26.76 -8.85 -6.50
C LEU A 462 25.58 -9.02 -7.47
N GLU A 463 25.76 -9.79 -8.54
CA GLU A 463 24.68 -10.07 -9.50
C GLU A 463 23.52 -10.83 -8.86
N ALA A 464 23.82 -11.83 -8.03
CA ALA A 464 22.82 -12.57 -7.26
C ALA A 464 22.02 -11.64 -6.35
N PHE A 465 22.69 -10.73 -5.65
CA PHE A 465 22.05 -9.77 -4.76
C PHE A 465 21.13 -8.82 -5.55
N GLN A 466 21.65 -8.20 -6.62
CA GLN A 466 20.88 -7.27 -7.46
C GLN A 466 19.63 -7.92 -8.07
N GLN A 467 19.68 -9.19 -8.47
CA GLN A 467 18.50 -9.92 -8.94
C GLN A 467 17.41 -10.05 -7.87
N VAL A 468 17.77 -10.37 -6.62
CA VAL A 468 16.81 -10.47 -5.51
C VAL A 468 16.24 -9.09 -5.16
N LEU A 469 17.07 -8.03 -5.19
CA LEU A 469 16.61 -6.66 -4.96
C LEU A 469 15.63 -6.19 -6.05
N ALA A 470 15.91 -6.53 -7.31
CA ALA A 470 14.99 -6.24 -8.41
C ALA A 470 13.63 -6.92 -8.18
N ALA A 471 13.63 -8.19 -7.76
CA ALA A 471 12.41 -8.93 -7.45
C ALA A 471 11.64 -8.34 -6.25
N LEU A 472 12.35 -7.88 -5.20
CA LEU A 472 11.75 -7.19 -4.07
C LEU A 472 11.11 -5.86 -4.49
N ALA A 473 11.79 -5.08 -5.33
CA ALA A 473 11.31 -3.78 -5.80
C ALA A 473 10.10 -3.87 -6.74
N THR A 474 10.06 -4.88 -7.61
CA THR A 474 8.98 -5.06 -8.60
C THR A 474 7.85 -5.96 -8.11
N HIS A 475 8.07 -6.68 -7.01
CA HIS A 475 7.17 -7.73 -6.51
C HIS A 475 6.88 -8.79 -7.60
N ASP A 476 7.90 -9.16 -8.37
CA ASP A 476 7.80 -10.07 -9.50
C ASP A 476 8.27 -11.48 -9.12
N GLN A 477 7.32 -12.42 -9.10
CA GLN A 477 7.58 -13.82 -8.76
C GLN A 477 8.45 -14.54 -9.81
N GLU A 478 8.41 -14.11 -11.07
CA GLU A 478 9.21 -14.73 -12.13
C GLU A 478 10.70 -14.49 -11.89
N LEU A 479 11.08 -13.26 -11.50
CA LEU A 479 12.46 -12.92 -11.13
C LEU A 479 12.98 -13.75 -9.95
N VAL A 480 12.14 -14.00 -8.94
CA VAL A 480 12.49 -14.86 -7.80
C VAL A 480 12.74 -16.30 -8.25
N ASN A 481 11.87 -16.82 -9.12
CA ASN A 481 12.00 -18.19 -9.62
C ASN A 481 13.25 -18.36 -10.48
N THR A 482 13.53 -17.40 -11.38
CA THR A 482 14.77 -17.40 -12.18
C THR A 482 16.02 -17.40 -11.31
N PHE A 483 16.05 -16.59 -10.26
CA PHE A 483 17.15 -16.60 -9.29
C PHE A 483 17.33 -17.99 -8.64
N LEU A 484 16.22 -18.59 -8.19
CA LEU A 484 16.25 -19.88 -7.48
C LEU A 484 16.63 -21.05 -8.39
N GLU A 485 16.30 -20.99 -9.69
CA GLU A 485 16.75 -21.96 -10.69
C GLU A 485 18.28 -21.93 -10.87
N GLN A 486 18.89 -20.75 -10.80
CA GLN A 486 20.34 -20.53 -10.92
C GLN A 486 21.12 -20.85 -9.63
N LYS A 487 20.45 -21.05 -8.49
CA LYS A 487 21.07 -21.34 -7.18
C LYS A 487 22.11 -22.47 -7.24
N LYS A 488 21.77 -23.57 -7.94
CA LYS A 488 22.65 -24.74 -8.04
C LYS A 488 23.95 -24.39 -8.76
N GLU A 489 23.86 -23.65 -9.86
CA GLU A 489 25.02 -23.23 -10.65
C GLU A 489 25.96 -22.35 -9.82
N ARG A 490 25.43 -21.36 -9.10
CA ARG A 490 26.21 -20.50 -8.20
C ARG A 490 26.88 -21.28 -7.07
N SER A 491 26.17 -22.26 -6.50
CA SER A 491 26.73 -23.15 -5.46
C SER A 491 27.84 -24.05 -6.02
N HIS A 492 27.71 -24.50 -7.27
CA HIS A 492 28.74 -25.28 -7.96
C HIS A 492 29.98 -24.44 -8.28
N LEU A 493 29.81 -23.17 -8.64
CA LEU A 493 30.93 -22.27 -8.90
C LEU A 493 31.84 -22.15 -7.68
N LYS A 494 31.29 -21.93 -6.46
CA LYS A 494 32.10 -21.91 -5.23
C LYS A 494 32.97 -23.16 -5.07
N ARG A 495 32.36 -24.34 -5.27
CA ARG A 495 33.04 -25.64 -5.17
C ARG A 495 34.13 -25.77 -6.22
N GLU A 496 33.88 -25.29 -7.44
CA GLU A 496 34.87 -25.30 -8.51
C GLU A 496 36.09 -24.43 -8.16
N LEU A 497 35.87 -23.19 -7.71
CA LEU A 497 36.93 -22.26 -7.32
C LEU A 497 37.77 -22.81 -6.17
N HIS A 498 37.12 -23.46 -5.20
CA HIS A 498 37.82 -24.17 -4.13
C HIS A 498 38.75 -25.27 -4.70
N LEU A 499 38.27 -26.08 -5.64
CA LEU A 499 39.09 -27.11 -6.30
C LEU A 499 40.24 -26.51 -7.14
N ARG A 500 40.00 -25.38 -7.83
CA ARG A 500 41.06 -24.64 -8.55
C ARG A 500 42.16 -24.20 -7.59
N HIS A 501 41.81 -23.66 -6.41
CA HIS A 501 42.78 -23.32 -5.38
C HIS A 501 43.57 -24.55 -4.90
N MET A 502 42.91 -25.67 -4.62
CA MET A 502 43.59 -26.91 -4.21
C MET A 502 44.59 -27.43 -5.25
N ARG A 503 44.26 -27.31 -6.54
CA ARG A 503 45.19 -27.66 -7.62
C ARG A 503 46.43 -26.75 -7.62
N ARG A 504 46.28 -25.45 -7.39
CA ARG A 504 47.41 -24.51 -7.25
C ARG A 504 48.32 -24.87 -6.08
N LEU A 505 47.75 -25.27 -4.94
CA LEU A 505 48.53 -25.73 -3.78
C LEU A 505 49.32 -27.00 -4.09
N ARG A 506 48.69 -28.00 -4.74
CA ARG A 506 49.36 -29.24 -5.17
C ARG A 506 50.46 -29.01 -6.21
N ALA A 507 50.31 -27.99 -7.05
CA ALA A 507 51.32 -27.57 -8.02
C ALA A 507 52.49 -26.78 -7.38
N GLY A 508 52.45 -26.51 -6.07
CA GLY A 508 53.52 -25.82 -5.34
C GLY A 508 53.58 -24.31 -5.57
N ASN A 509 52.46 -23.67 -5.97
CA ASN A 509 52.42 -22.22 -6.13
C ASN A 509 52.66 -21.52 -4.78
N THR A 510 53.80 -20.84 -4.66
CA THR A 510 54.29 -20.26 -3.40
C THR A 510 53.39 -19.15 -2.86
N LEU A 511 52.84 -18.31 -3.74
CA LEU A 511 51.89 -17.26 -3.36
C LEU A 511 50.58 -17.87 -2.84
N SER A 512 50.04 -18.87 -3.55
CA SER A 512 48.84 -19.59 -3.11
C SER A 512 49.04 -20.29 -1.77
N LEU A 513 50.21 -20.90 -1.52
CA LEU A 513 50.54 -21.53 -0.24
C LEU A 513 50.58 -20.51 0.90
N ALA A 514 51.20 -19.34 0.67
CA ALA A 514 51.33 -18.30 1.69
C ALA A 514 49.98 -17.65 2.04
N SER A 515 49.10 -17.43 1.06
CA SER A 515 47.81 -16.77 1.25
C SER A 515 46.62 -17.73 1.43
N SER A 516 46.85 -19.05 1.52
CA SER A 516 45.81 -20.07 1.38
C SER A 516 44.65 -19.92 2.37
N SER A 517 44.97 -19.74 3.66
CA SER A 517 43.93 -19.58 4.69
C SER A 517 43.01 -18.39 4.40
N ILE A 518 43.57 -17.23 4.06
CA ILE A 518 42.80 -16.01 3.75
C ILE A 518 41.96 -16.21 2.49
N HIS A 519 42.50 -16.86 1.46
CA HIS A 519 41.77 -17.11 0.21
C HIS A 519 40.54 -18.00 0.43
N LEU A 520 40.70 -19.09 1.19
CA LEU A 520 39.60 -20.00 1.51
C LEU A 520 38.58 -19.36 2.45
N ASP A 521 39.03 -18.68 3.52
CA ASP A 521 38.16 -17.96 4.45
C ASP A 521 37.30 -16.91 3.70
N LEU A 522 37.88 -16.24 2.68
CA LEU A 522 37.18 -15.25 1.86
C LEU A 522 36.15 -15.89 0.93
N LEU A 523 36.47 -17.01 0.27
CA LEU A 523 35.51 -17.80 -0.50
C LEU A 523 34.35 -18.30 0.38
N ASP A 524 34.63 -18.69 1.61
CA ASP A 524 33.62 -19.16 2.55
C ASP A 524 32.71 -18.03 3.02
N ALA A 525 33.25 -16.88 3.39
CA ALA A 525 32.46 -15.69 3.74
C ALA A 525 31.54 -15.25 2.58
N MET A 526 32.04 -15.24 1.33
CA MET A 526 31.20 -14.96 0.16
C MET A 526 30.13 -16.02 -0.08
N GLY A 527 30.43 -17.30 0.19
CA GLY A 527 29.45 -18.38 0.12
C GLY A 527 28.34 -18.26 1.17
N GLU A 528 28.66 -17.79 2.36
CA GLU A 528 27.67 -17.51 3.39
C GLU A 528 26.77 -16.33 2.99
N MET A 529 27.33 -15.26 2.41
CA MET A 529 26.53 -14.17 1.86
C MET A 529 25.54 -14.66 0.79
N LEU A 530 25.97 -15.55 -0.12
CA LEU A 530 25.07 -16.18 -1.10
C LEU A 530 23.90 -16.94 -0.45
N SER A 531 24.15 -17.63 0.66
CA SER A 531 23.11 -18.34 1.41
C SER A 531 22.07 -17.38 1.99
N HIS A 532 22.49 -16.22 2.51
CA HIS A 532 21.57 -15.17 2.99
C HIS A 532 20.78 -14.53 1.84
N ILE A 533 21.43 -14.23 0.72
CA ILE A 533 20.74 -13.75 -0.50
C ILE A 533 19.68 -14.78 -0.96
N THR A 534 20.00 -16.07 -0.84
CA THR A 534 19.07 -17.15 -1.17
C THR A 534 17.91 -17.24 -0.17
N ALA A 535 18.17 -17.06 1.13
CA ALA A 535 17.14 -17.03 2.17
C ALA A 535 16.16 -15.87 1.93
N MET A 536 16.67 -14.69 1.56
CA MET A 536 15.83 -13.55 1.14
C MET A 536 14.93 -13.92 -0.04
N ALA A 537 15.45 -14.61 -1.05
CA ALA A 537 14.65 -15.05 -2.20
C ALA A 537 13.52 -16.02 -1.82
N TYR A 538 13.78 -16.96 -0.90
CA TYR A 538 12.74 -17.86 -0.37
C TYR A 538 11.67 -17.11 0.41
N ALA A 539 12.06 -16.23 1.34
CA ALA A 539 11.13 -15.39 2.10
C ALA A 539 10.24 -14.56 1.15
N LEU A 540 10.84 -14.02 0.08
CA LEU A 540 10.12 -13.27 -0.93
C LEU A 540 9.13 -14.16 -1.70
N ARG A 541 9.55 -15.36 -2.15
CA ARG A 541 8.68 -16.33 -2.83
C ARG A 541 7.49 -16.73 -1.97
N GLU A 542 7.73 -17.07 -0.71
CA GLU A 542 6.69 -17.48 0.25
C GLU A 542 5.66 -16.37 0.49
N SER A 543 6.11 -15.10 0.53
CA SER A 543 5.19 -13.96 0.63
C SER A 543 4.23 -13.86 -0.56
N MET A 544 4.65 -14.34 -1.74
CA MET A 544 3.89 -14.30 -2.99
C MET A 544 2.98 -15.53 -3.18
N GLU A 545 3.28 -16.65 -2.51
CA GLU A 545 2.61 -17.95 -2.63
C GLU A 545 1.19 -18.01 -1.96
N LYS A 546 0.46 -19.08 -2.30
CA LYS A 546 -0.94 -19.30 -1.87
C LYS A 546 -1.02 -19.93 -0.47
N PRO A 547 -2.14 -19.75 0.27
CA PRO A 547 -2.31 -20.26 1.64
C PRO A 547 -2.10 -21.77 1.83
N GLU A 548 -2.31 -22.58 0.79
CA GLU A 548 -2.23 -24.05 0.91
C GLU A 548 -0.79 -24.59 0.98
N THR A 549 0.23 -23.77 0.70
CA THR A 549 1.65 -24.18 0.71
C THR A 549 2.48 -23.52 1.80
N TRP A 550 1.86 -22.71 2.68
CA TRP A 550 2.61 -22.01 3.73
C TRP A 550 3.06 -22.98 4.82
N THR A 551 4.34 -23.31 4.80
CA THR A 551 5.12 -23.81 5.94
C THR A 551 6.10 -22.70 6.34
N ALA A 552 6.36 -22.51 7.63
CA ALA A 552 7.38 -21.57 8.07
C ALA A 552 8.71 -21.86 7.34
N PRO A 553 9.49 -20.83 6.93
CA PRO A 553 10.71 -21.03 6.18
C PRO A 553 11.64 -21.97 6.95
N GLU A 554 12.04 -23.06 6.30
CA GLU A 554 13.03 -23.98 6.88
C GLU A 554 14.35 -23.23 7.05
N ALA A 555 14.95 -23.33 8.23
CA ALA A 555 16.28 -22.81 8.48
C ALA A 555 17.25 -23.30 7.40
N PRO A 556 18.22 -22.49 6.94
CA PRO A 556 19.15 -22.90 5.90
C PRO A 556 19.79 -24.24 6.29
N GLU A 557 19.68 -25.23 5.40
CA GLU A 557 20.35 -26.52 5.58
C GLU A 557 21.83 -26.26 5.87
N ALA A 558 22.31 -26.78 7.01
CA ALA A 558 23.72 -26.76 7.34
C ALA A 558 24.52 -27.32 6.15
N PRO A 559 25.72 -26.79 5.85
CA PRO A 559 26.52 -27.28 4.74
C PRO A 559 26.63 -28.80 4.84
N GLU A 560 26.21 -29.50 3.78
CA GLU A 560 26.30 -30.97 3.69
C GLU A 560 27.68 -31.41 4.15
N ALA A 561 27.72 -32.23 5.20
CA ALA A 561 28.97 -32.83 5.67
C ALA A 561 29.65 -33.52 4.48
N PRO A 562 30.99 -33.41 4.35
CA PRO A 562 31.69 -33.97 3.21
C PRO A 562 31.35 -35.45 3.07
N ASP A 563 30.97 -35.82 1.86
CA ASP A 563 30.61 -37.16 1.45
C ASP A 563 31.63 -38.17 2.02
N ALA A 564 31.18 -39.14 2.82
CA ALA A 564 32.05 -40.08 3.53
C ALA A 564 32.95 -40.90 2.58
N ALA A 565 32.62 -40.91 1.28
CA ALA A 565 33.44 -41.45 0.21
C ALA A 565 34.77 -40.70 -0.01
N ILE A 566 34.84 -39.40 0.30
CA ILE A 566 36.05 -38.58 0.11
C ILE A 566 37.07 -38.84 1.22
N THR A 567 36.61 -39.06 2.46
CA THR A 567 37.49 -39.35 3.60
C THR A 567 38.26 -40.66 3.41
N ILE A 568 37.65 -41.68 2.80
CA ILE A 568 38.29 -42.98 2.53
C ILE A 568 39.36 -42.84 1.42
N ALA A 569 39.10 -42.07 0.37
CA ALA A 569 40.06 -41.84 -0.71
C ALA A 569 41.30 -41.03 -0.27
N THR A 570 41.16 -40.11 0.69
CA THR A 570 42.31 -39.39 1.29
C THR A 570 43.14 -40.24 2.26
N VAL A 571 42.54 -41.23 2.92
CA VAL A 571 43.27 -42.15 3.82
C VAL A 571 44.04 -43.20 3.02
N GLU A 572 43.44 -43.77 1.96
CA GLU A 572 44.13 -44.74 1.08
C GLU A 572 45.29 -44.11 0.28
N ALA A 573 45.18 -42.83 -0.10
CA ALA A 573 46.28 -42.12 -0.77
C ALA A 573 47.45 -41.76 0.15
N LEU A 574 47.23 -41.66 1.46
CA LEU A 574 48.30 -41.42 2.46
C LEU A 574 49.00 -42.70 2.90
N GLU A 575 48.37 -43.88 2.78
CA GLU A 575 49.00 -45.17 3.06
C GLU A 575 49.92 -45.65 1.92
N GLN A 576 49.69 -45.25 0.66
CA GLN A 576 50.56 -45.62 -0.47
C GLN A 576 51.87 -44.82 -0.57
N VAL A 577 52.06 -43.78 0.25
CA VAL A 577 53.32 -42.99 0.29
C VAL A 577 54.29 -43.51 1.37
N LYS A 578 53.91 -44.54 2.13
CA LYS A 578 54.81 -45.23 3.08
C LYS A 578 55.18 -46.63 2.58
N GLY A 579 56.30 -46.72 1.89
CA GLY A 579 57.13 -47.92 1.86
C GLY A 579 58.11 -47.98 0.68
N PRO A 580 59.27 -48.64 0.83
CA PRO A 580 59.78 -49.34 2.02
C PRO A 580 60.53 -48.45 3.04
#